data_AF-A0A0J5JJA9-F1
#
_entry.id   AF-A0A0J5JJA9-F1
#
_cell.length_a   1.000
_cell.length_b   1.000
_cell.length_c   1.000
_cell.angle_alpha   90.00
_cell.angle_beta   90.00
_cell.angle_gamma   90.00
#
_symmetry.space_group_name_H-M   'P 1'
#
loop_
_entity.id
_entity.type
_entity.pdbx_description
1 polymer ?
#
loop_
_entity_poly.entity_id
_entity_poly.type
_entity_poly.pdbx_seq_one_letter_code
_entity_poly.pdbx_strand_id
1 'polypeptide(L)'
;MEERKTNLQQIDYTLLFLLFVLMCFSLLAIYSGSGQYFSSDPTLFLRRQILFFVAGAIVMAIMMVMDYDLFKNFSIPLYAIGMVALMLVSFTPLGVFRNGSTRWLNLGFAQPQPSEFVKI
;
A
#
# COMPACT_ATOMS: atom_id res chain seq x y z
N MET A 1 -14.47 7.21 -36.16
CA MET A 1 -13.09 7.51 -35.75
C MET A 1 -13.10 7.41 -34.24
N GLU A 2 -12.67 6.27 -33.69
CA GLU A 2 -12.52 6.15 -32.25
C GLU A 2 -11.36 7.06 -31.85
N GLU A 3 -11.65 8.17 -31.18
CA GLU A 3 -10.62 9.02 -30.61
C GLU A 3 -9.82 8.16 -29.63
N ARG A 4 -8.56 7.88 -29.98
CA ARG A 4 -7.61 7.26 -29.06
C ARG A 4 -7.41 8.22 -27.89
N LYS A 5 -8.21 8.04 -26.83
CA LYS A 5 -8.06 8.75 -25.57
C LYS A 5 -6.64 8.49 -25.08
N THR A 6 -5.91 9.57 -24.82
CA THR A 6 -4.61 9.50 -24.15
C THR A 6 -4.76 8.85 -22.77
N ASN A 7 -3.74 8.17 -22.26
CA ASN A 7 -3.80 7.47 -20.95
C ASN A 7 -4.32 8.38 -19.81
N LEU A 8 -4.08 9.70 -19.90
CA LEU A 8 -4.56 10.70 -18.95
C LEU A 8 -6.07 11.01 -19.06
N GLN A 9 -6.70 10.80 -20.22
CA GLN A 9 -8.14 10.98 -20.46
C GLN A 9 -8.97 9.74 -20.08
N GLN A 10 -8.34 8.64 -19.70
CA GLN A 10 -8.99 7.42 -19.21
C GLN A 10 -9.10 7.36 -17.68
N ILE A 11 -8.55 8.37 -16.98
CA ILE A 11 -8.63 8.45 -15.53
C ILE A 11 -10.08 8.74 -15.12
N ASP A 12 -10.66 7.85 -14.30
CA ASP A 12 -11.98 8.05 -13.71
C ASP A 12 -11.88 8.99 -12.50
N TYR A 13 -12.20 10.27 -12.74
CA TYR A 13 -12.22 11.30 -11.70
C TYR A 13 -13.24 11.01 -10.58
N THR A 14 -14.30 10.25 -10.87
CA THR A 14 -15.29 9.83 -9.86
C THR A 14 -14.66 8.88 -8.87
N LEU A 15 -13.89 7.91 -9.37
CA LEU A 15 -13.17 6.95 -8.54
C LEU A 15 -12.11 7.65 -7.67
N LEU A 16 -11.35 8.59 -8.25
CA LEU A 16 -10.37 9.38 -7.51
C LEU A 16 -11.03 10.23 -6.41
N PHE A 17 -12.17 10.85 -6.70
CA PHE A 17 -12.93 11.62 -5.71
C PHE A 17 -13.43 10.74 -4.57
N LEU A 18 -14.01 9.57 -4.89
CA LEU A 18 -14.47 8.62 -3.87
C LEU A 18 -13.32 8.14 -2.99
N LEU A 19 -12.17 7.84 -3.60
CA LEU A 19 -10.95 7.47 -2.89
C LEU A 19 -10.50 8.58 -1.93
N PHE A 20 -10.52 9.84 -2.38
CA PHE A 20 -10.18 10.99 -1.54
C PHE A 20 -11.13 11.13 -0.34
N VAL A 21 -12.44 11.00 -0.55
CA VAL A 21 -13.43 11.01 0.54
C VAL A 21 -13.16 9.89 1.55
N LEU A 22 -12.83 8.69 1.07
CA LEU A 22 -12.50 7.55 1.92
C LEU A 22 -11.22 7.79 2.72
N MET A 23 -10.20 8.41 2.13
CA MET A 23 -8.98 8.84 2.84
C MET A 23 -9.30 9.83 3.97
N CYS A 24 -10.14 10.84 3.72
CA CYS A 24 -10.58 11.77 4.76
C CYS A 24 -11.31 11.07 5.91
N PHE A 25 -12.22 10.14 5.60
CA PHE A 25 -12.92 9.35 6.61
C PHE A 25 -11.96 8.49 7.43
N SER A 26 -10.95 7.89 6.80
CA SER A 26 -9.90 7.12 7.47
C SER A 26 -9.11 7.97 8.47
N LEU A 27 -8.74 9.21 8.11
CA LEU A 27 -8.04 10.12 9.03
C LEU A 27 -8.90 10.47 10.25
N LEU A 28 -10.20 10.72 10.04
CA LEU A 28 -11.14 10.98 11.13
C LEU A 28 -11.27 9.78 12.07
N ALA A 29 -11.38 8.57 11.51
CA ALA A 29 -11.47 7.34 12.29
C ALA A 29 -10.21 7.09 13.13
N ILE A 30 -9.02 7.30 12.56
CA ILE A 30 -7.74 7.13 13.27
C ILE A 30 -7.56 8.21 14.33
N TYR A 31 -7.91 9.46 14.04
CA TYR A 31 -7.86 10.54 15.01
C TYR A 31 -8.78 10.24 16.22
N SER A 32 -10.00 9.76 15.96
CA SER A 32 -10.96 9.39 17.00
C SER A 32 -10.48 8.21 17.88
N GLY A 33 -9.93 7.17 17.27
CA GLY A 33 -9.48 5.97 17.99
C GLY A 33 -8.14 6.13 18.72
N SER A 34 -7.21 6.92 18.17
CA SER A 34 -5.84 7.06 18.70
C SER A 34 -5.79 7.75 20.07
N GLY A 35 -6.71 8.68 20.36
CA GLY A 35 -6.80 9.39 21.63
C GLY A 35 -7.10 8.51 22.85
N GLN A 36 -7.65 7.30 22.65
CA GLN A 36 -8.00 6.39 23.75
C GLN A 36 -6.86 5.46 24.18
N TYR A 37 -5.89 5.17 23.30
CA TYR A 37 -4.88 4.12 23.52
C TYR A 37 -3.48 4.65 23.80
N PHE A 38 -3.16 5.89 23.40
CA PHE A 38 -1.83 6.49 23.57
C PHE A 38 -1.91 7.90 24.17
N SER A 39 -1.69 8.00 25.47
CA SER A 39 -1.74 9.24 26.25
C SER A 39 -0.56 10.18 26.02
N SER A 40 0.54 9.71 25.41
CA SER A 40 1.76 10.50 25.22
C SER A 40 1.80 11.30 23.91
N ASP A 41 1.23 10.78 22.81
CA ASP A 41 1.17 11.50 21.54
C ASP A 41 0.05 10.96 20.61
N PRO A 42 -1.20 11.43 20.77
CA PRO A 42 -2.34 10.95 19.97
C PRO A 42 -2.17 11.23 18.46
N THR A 43 -1.26 12.13 18.08
CA THR A 43 -1.02 12.47 16.67
C THR A 43 -0.10 11.49 15.93
N LEU A 44 0.58 10.57 16.63
CA LEU A 44 1.58 9.69 16.04
C LEU A 44 1.00 8.79 14.92
N PHE A 45 -0.16 8.17 15.16
CA PHE A 45 -0.82 7.33 14.15
C PHE A 45 -1.37 8.15 12.99
N LEU A 46 -1.89 9.35 13.27
CA LEU A 46 -2.37 10.26 12.23
C LEU A 46 -1.23 10.69 11.29
N ARG A 47 -0.07 11.08 11.85
CA ARG A 47 1.12 11.44 11.06
C ARG A 47 1.60 10.28 10.20
N ARG A 48 1.64 9.06 10.75
CA ARG A 48 2.00 7.86 9.98
C ARG A 48 1.00 7.59 8.86
N GLN A 49 -0.31 7.72 9.11
CA GLN A 49 -1.34 7.53 8.09
C GLN A 49 -1.16 8.51 6.92
N ILE A 50 -0.94 9.79 7.22
CA ILE A 50 -0.71 10.82 6.19
C ILE A 50 0.54 10.48 5.36
N LEU A 51 1.62 10.05 6.02
CA LEU A 51 2.85 9.65 5.32
C LEU A 51 2.59 8.48 4.36
N PHE A 52 1.83 7.46 4.78
CA PHE A 52 1.46 6.35 3.90
C PHE A 52 0.52 6.76 2.76
N PHE A 53 -0.41 7.69 2.99
CA PHE A 53 -1.26 8.24 1.92
C PHE A 53 -0.45 9.02 0.88
N VAL A 54 0.51 9.84 1.31
CA VAL A 54 1.40 10.55 0.39
C VAL A 54 2.27 9.57 -0.39
N ALA A 55 2.88 8.60 0.28
CA ALA A 55 3.69 7.57 -0.38
C ALA A 55 2.86 6.76 -1.39
N GLY A 56 1.64 6.34 -1.02
CA GLY A 56 0.72 5.61 -1.90
C GLY A 56 0.27 6.43 -3.11
N ALA A 57 0.01 7.73 -2.93
CA ALA A 57 -0.35 8.64 -4.01
C ALA A 57 0.80 8.82 -5.01
N ILE A 58 2.05 8.92 -4.54
CA ILE A 58 3.24 8.97 -5.41
C ILE A 58 3.37 7.68 -6.21
N VAL A 59 3.26 6.52 -5.55
CA VAL A 59 3.32 5.22 -6.22
C VAL A 59 2.22 5.11 -7.28
N MET A 60 0.98 5.50 -6.96
CA MET A 60 -0.14 5.51 -7.90
C MET A 60 0.15 6.40 -9.12
N ALA A 61 0.66 7.61 -8.91
CA ALA A 61 1.00 8.51 -10.01
C ALA A 61 2.08 7.94 -10.93
N ILE A 62 3.10 7.26 -10.37
CA ILE A 62 4.13 6.57 -11.15
C ILE A 62 3.51 5.40 -11.93
N MET A 63 2.66 4.59 -11.28
CA MET A 63 1.98 3.47 -11.93
C MET A 63 1.08 3.91 -13.08
N MET A 64 0.44 5.08 -12.99
CA MET A 64 -0.41 5.63 -14.06
C MET A 64 0.38 6.01 -15.33
N VAL A 65 1.68 6.29 -15.19
CA VAL A 65 2.54 6.72 -16.31
C VAL A 65 3.34 5.54 -16.91
N MET A 66 3.52 4.44 -16.16
CA MET A 66 4.21 3.26 -16.67
C MET A 66 3.37 2.47 -17.69
N ASP A 67 4.02 2.04 -18.77
CA ASP A 67 3.40 1.18 -19.77
C ASP A 67 3.07 -0.21 -19.21
N TYR A 68 1.84 -0.65 -19.45
CA TYR A 68 1.34 -1.96 -19.01
C TYR A 68 2.15 -3.14 -19.61
N ASP A 69 2.74 -2.96 -20.78
CA ASP A 69 3.57 -3.99 -21.42
C ASP A 69 4.85 -4.29 -20.62
N LEU A 70 5.36 -3.32 -19.87
CA LEU A 70 6.48 -3.53 -18.95
C LEU A 70 6.08 -4.50 -17.84
N PHE A 71 4.89 -4.31 -17.24
CA PHE A 71 4.37 -5.21 -16.21
C PHE A 71 4.20 -6.64 -16.70
N LYS A 72 3.71 -6.82 -17.93
CA LYS A 72 3.49 -8.16 -18.49
C LYS A 72 4.78 -8.98 -18.60
N ASN A 73 5.88 -8.35 -19.01
CA ASN A 73 7.19 -9.03 -19.08
C ASN A 73 7.82 -9.26 -17.71
N PHE A 74 7.59 -8.37 -16.74
CA PHE A 74 8.11 -8.51 -15.37
C PHE A 74 7.22 -9.30 -14.42
N SER A 75 6.04 -9.74 -14.87
CA SER A 75 5.07 -10.45 -14.01
C SER A 75 5.64 -11.73 -13.40
N ILE A 76 6.34 -12.55 -14.20
CA ILE A 76 6.93 -13.82 -13.73
C ILE A 76 8.05 -13.57 -12.70
N PRO A 77 9.04 -12.67 -12.95
CA PRO A 77 10.02 -12.28 -11.95
C PRO A 77 9.40 -11.71 -10.66
N LEU A 78 8.43 -10.80 -10.77
CA LEU A 78 7.74 -10.17 -9.64
C LEU A 78 7.03 -11.22 -8.78
N TYR A 79 6.34 -12.17 -9.41
CA TYR A 79 5.68 -13.27 -8.73
C TYR A 79 6.68 -14.17 -8.00
N ALA A 80 7.79 -14.54 -8.65
CA ALA A 80 8.84 -15.34 -8.04
C ALA A 80 9.46 -14.65 -6.82
N ILE A 81 9.72 -13.33 -6.92
CA ILE A 81 10.20 -12.53 -5.78
C ILE A 81 9.17 -12.51 -4.65
N GLY A 82 7.89 -12.36 -4.97
CA GLY A 82 6.80 -12.42 -4.00
C GLY A 82 6.75 -13.76 -3.25
N MET A 83 6.90 -14.86 -3.97
CA MET A 83 6.94 -16.21 -3.38
C MET A 83 8.17 -16.41 -2.48
N VAL A 84 9.33 -15.91 -2.88
CA VAL A 84 10.53 -15.91 -2.02
C VAL A 84 10.30 -15.06 -0.77
N ALA A 85 9.70 -13.88 -0.90
CA ALA A 85 9.38 -13.02 0.23
C ALA A 85 8.40 -13.68 1.22
N LEU A 86 7.41 -14.44 0.74
CA LEU A 86 6.51 -15.25 1.58
C LEU A 86 7.26 -16.34 2.34
N MET A 87 8.18 -17.04 1.68
CA MET A 87 9.03 -18.02 2.35
C MET A 87 9.91 -17.35 3.41
N LEU A 88 10.49 -16.18 3.12
CA LEU A 88 11.31 -15.46 4.08
C LEU A 88 10.52 -15.10 5.36
N VAL A 89 9.26 -14.67 5.25
CA VAL A 89 8.43 -14.37 6.45
C VAL A 89 8.26 -15.59 7.35
N SER A 90 8.06 -16.77 6.74
CA SER A 90 7.76 -18.01 7.47
C SER A 90 9.01 -18.70 8.02
N PHE A 91 10.15 -18.58 7.34
CA PHE A 91 11.36 -19.36 7.65
C PHE A 91 12.51 -18.55 8.27
N THR A 92 12.43 -17.22 8.33
CA THR A 92 13.49 -16.39 8.92
C THR A 92 13.01 -15.62 10.16
N PRO A 93 13.93 -15.29 11.11
CA PRO A 93 13.60 -14.49 12.29
C PRO A 93 13.22 -13.03 11.95
N LEU A 94 13.24 -12.66 10.68
CA LEU A 94 12.72 -11.37 10.19
C LEU A 94 11.19 -11.31 10.21
N GLY A 95 10.51 -12.46 10.31
CA GLY A 95 9.06 -12.54 10.49
C GLY A 95 8.62 -12.09 11.88
N VAL A 96 7.76 -11.07 11.94
CA VAL A 96 7.15 -10.61 13.19
C VAL A 96 5.98 -11.51 13.54
N PHE A 97 6.09 -12.23 14.66
CA PHE A 97 4.96 -12.94 15.25
C PHE A 97 4.05 -11.93 15.97
N ARG A 98 2.84 -11.72 15.43
CA ARG A 98 1.77 -10.93 16.07
C ARG A 98 0.44 -11.64 15.89
N ASN A 99 -0.42 -11.59 16.90
CA ASN A 99 -1.78 -12.12 16.85
C ASN A 99 -1.84 -13.58 16.36
N GLY A 100 -0.89 -14.42 16.81
CA GLY A 100 -0.88 -15.86 16.50
C GLY A 100 -0.28 -16.26 15.15
N SER A 101 0.35 -15.35 14.39
CA SER A 101 0.94 -15.69 13.09
C SER A 101 2.08 -14.75 12.67
N THR A 102 3.04 -15.28 11.91
CA THR A 102 4.12 -14.54 11.22
C THR A 102 3.68 -14.14 9.82
N ARG A 103 3.19 -12.91 9.65
CA ARG A 103 2.74 -12.38 8.33
C ARG A 103 3.50 -11.15 7.86
N TRP A 104 4.21 -10.51 8.78
CA TRP A 104 4.83 -9.21 8.58
C TRP A 104 6.36 -9.37 8.60
N LEU A 105 7.06 -8.76 7.65
CA LEU A 105 8.53 -8.68 7.70
C LEU A 105 8.94 -7.44 8.49
N ASN A 106 9.82 -7.59 9.48
CA ASN A 106 10.39 -6.44 10.17
C ASN A 106 11.56 -5.87 9.37
N LEU A 107 11.34 -4.76 8.66
CA LEU A 107 12.42 -4.00 8.04
C LEU A 107 12.93 -2.85 8.93
N GLY A 108 12.48 -2.78 10.20
CA GLY A 108 12.85 -1.76 11.18
C GLY A 108 12.04 -0.47 11.02
N PHE A 109 11.99 0.11 9.82
CA PHE A 109 11.24 1.35 9.54
C PHE A 109 9.81 1.09 9.06
N ALA A 110 9.59 -0.04 8.39
CA ALA A 110 8.31 -0.47 7.87
C ALA A 110 8.11 -1.97 8.12
N GLN A 111 6.85 -2.37 8.15
CA GLN A 111 6.45 -3.77 8.19
C GLN A 111 5.63 -4.04 6.94
N PRO A 112 6.25 -4.32 5.78
CA PRO A 112 5.49 -4.73 4.61
C PRO A 112 4.95 -6.15 4.82
N GLN A 113 3.79 -6.40 4.21
CA GLN A 113 3.16 -7.72 4.20
C GLN A 113 3.33 -8.34 2.80
N PRO A 114 4.19 -9.36 2.63
CA PRO A 114 4.49 -9.93 1.32
C PRO A 114 3.27 -10.50 0.58
N SER A 115 2.25 -10.96 1.31
CA SER A 115 1.00 -11.43 0.70
C SER A 115 0.23 -10.33 -0.03
N GLU A 116 0.46 -9.05 0.27
CA GLU A 116 -0.12 -7.95 -0.49
C GLU A 116 0.51 -7.83 -1.87
N PHE A 117 1.83 -8.03 -1.97
CA PHE A 117 2.55 -7.95 -3.25
C PHE A 117 2.27 -9.14 -4.17
N VAL A 118 2.05 -10.34 -3.61
CA VAL A 118 1.78 -11.55 -4.39
C VAL A 118 0.36 -11.56 -4.99
N LYS A 119 -0.56 -10.75 -4.45
CA LYS A 119 -1.93 -10.65 -4.96
C LYS A 119 -2.03 -9.89 -6.29
N ILE A 120 -1.03 -9.09 -6.62
CA ILE A 120 -0.96 -8.24 -7.82
C ILE A 120 -0.27 -9.02 -8.93
#